data_AF-A0AAJ5W1B7-F1
#
_entry.id   AF-A0AAJ5W1B7-F1
#
_cell.length_a   1.000
_cell.length_b   1.000
_cell.length_c   1.000
_cell.angle_alpha   90.00
_cell.angle_beta   90.00
_cell.angle_gamma   90.00
#
_symmetry.space_group_name_H-M   'P 1'
#
loop_
_entity.id
_entity.type
_entity.pdbx_description
1 polymer ?
#
loop_
_entity_poly.entity_id
_entity_poly.type
_entity_poly.pdbx_seq_one_letter_code
_entity_poly.pdbx_strand_id
1 'polypeptide(L)'
;MSLNTVPLDAPSGISARLGWDPGTTVHDRRRIIAKELIAARLGCETTDVRIEREAPRGFGYHTRLIASRDGQELPIAIITASFRAATVVAICDPALPVGIDIRDLSPEPADIKRMQKHSRLFDENDIPDLLRHWVRVQAVLEADGRGVRVAPEHVRLDAGRHKGWIPDRNMKYSLVDASRDGWVITIATGILPTA
;
A
#
# COMPACT_ATOMS: atom_id res chain seq x y z
N MET A 1 -13.85 -20.35 -6.46
CA MET A 1 -12.37 -20.36 -6.53
C MET A 1 -11.86 -19.86 -5.19
N SER A 2 -10.81 -20.46 -4.64
CA SER A 2 -10.18 -19.98 -3.40
C SER A 2 -9.30 -18.77 -3.68
N LEU A 3 -9.18 -17.86 -2.71
CA LEU A 3 -8.26 -16.72 -2.78
C LEU A 3 -6.82 -17.22 -2.92
N ASN A 4 -6.16 -16.86 -4.01
CA ASN A 4 -4.72 -17.11 -4.18
C ASN A 4 -3.94 -15.98 -3.53
N THR A 5 -2.90 -16.30 -2.76
CA THR A 5 -2.02 -15.30 -2.14
C THR A 5 -0.54 -15.66 -2.36
N VAL A 6 0.28 -14.66 -2.63
CA VAL A 6 1.73 -14.79 -2.84
C VAL A 6 2.48 -13.78 -1.98
N PRO A 7 3.65 -14.14 -1.42
CA PRO A 7 4.51 -13.19 -0.73
C PRO A 7 5.05 -12.14 -1.70
N LEU A 8 5.21 -10.92 -1.20
CA LEU A 8 5.86 -9.82 -1.91
C LEU A 8 7.21 -9.52 -1.27
N ASP A 9 8.15 -9.08 -2.10
CA ASP A 9 9.40 -8.50 -1.63
C ASP A 9 9.08 -7.17 -0.95
N ALA A 10 9.45 -7.05 0.32
CA ALA A 10 9.13 -5.89 1.15
C ALA A 10 10.37 -5.46 1.97
N PRO A 11 10.45 -4.17 2.35
CA PRO A 11 11.49 -3.68 3.26
C PRO A 11 11.53 -4.43 4.59
N SER A 12 12.69 -4.42 5.25
CA SER A 12 12.84 -4.95 6.60
C SER A 12 11.79 -4.37 7.56
N GLY A 13 11.24 -5.24 8.42
CA GLY A 13 10.16 -4.88 9.35
C GLY A 13 8.75 -4.96 8.76
N ILE A 14 8.61 -5.15 7.44
CA ILE A 14 7.34 -5.26 6.74
C ILE A 14 7.18 -6.66 6.16
N SER A 15 6.01 -7.27 6.38
CA SER A 15 5.60 -8.49 5.69
C SER A 15 4.41 -8.16 4.80
N ALA A 16 4.51 -8.45 3.51
CA ALA A 16 3.46 -8.12 2.54
C ALA A 16 3.08 -9.32 1.67
N ARG A 17 1.81 -9.38 1.29
CA ARG A 17 1.26 -10.37 0.37
C ARG A 17 0.32 -9.70 -0.63
N LEU A 18 0.37 -10.20 -1.86
CA LEU A 18 -0.62 -9.94 -2.89
C LEU A 18 -1.63 -11.10 -2.88
N GLY A 19 -2.92 -10.79 -2.99
CA GLY A 19 -3.93 -11.79 -3.25
C GLY A 19 -5.00 -11.31 -4.22
N TRP A 20 -5.51 -12.23 -5.03
CA TRP A 20 -6.52 -11.93 -6.05
C TRP A 20 -7.56 -13.04 -6.14
N ASP A 21 -8.81 -12.62 -6.21
CA ASP A 21 -9.95 -13.49 -6.53
C ASP A 21 -11.16 -12.61 -6.90
N PRO A 22 -11.66 -12.71 -8.15
CA PRO A 22 -12.87 -12.00 -8.57
C PRO A 22 -14.12 -12.35 -7.76
N GLY A 23 -14.18 -13.56 -7.17
CA GLY A 23 -15.32 -14.03 -6.39
C GLY A 23 -15.36 -13.56 -4.94
N THR A 24 -14.23 -13.10 -4.39
CA THR A 24 -14.12 -12.63 -3.00
C THR A 24 -14.22 -11.11 -2.94
N THR A 25 -14.98 -10.55 -1.99
CA THR A 25 -15.09 -9.09 -1.85
C THR A 25 -13.75 -8.46 -1.46
N VAL A 26 -13.53 -7.19 -1.80
CA VAL A 26 -12.32 -6.45 -1.38
C VAL A 26 -12.12 -6.50 0.14
N HIS A 27 -13.21 -6.39 0.90
CA HIS A 27 -13.15 -6.42 2.36
C HIS A 27 -12.74 -7.78 2.90
N ASP A 28 -13.23 -8.86 2.32
CA ASP A 28 -12.87 -10.21 2.75
C ASP A 28 -11.45 -10.57 2.34
N ARG A 29 -11.01 -10.19 1.13
CA ARG A 29 -9.60 -10.34 0.71
C ARG A 29 -8.66 -9.68 1.72
N ARG A 30 -8.95 -8.43 2.11
CA ARG A 30 -8.11 -7.72 3.11
C ARG A 30 -8.03 -8.47 4.44
N ARG A 31 -9.16 -8.97 4.95
CA ARG A 31 -9.19 -9.71 6.22
C ARG A 31 -8.47 -11.05 6.13
N ILE A 32 -8.71 -11.83 5.07
CA ILE A 32 -8.08 -13.14 4.88
C ILE A 32 -6.56 -12.97 4.79
N ILE A 33 -6.07 -12.09 3.91
CA ILE A 33 -4.63 -11.87 3.73
C ILE A 33 -3.98 -11.31 5.03
N ALA A 34 -4.67 -10.40 5.73
CA ALA A 34 -4.17 -9.88 7.02
C ALA A 34 -4.04 -10.99 8.07
N LYS A 35 -5.05 -11.88 8.19
CA LYS A 35 -4.99 -13.03 9.09
C LYS A 35 -3.82 -13.95 8.76
N GLU A 36 -3.64 -14.30 7.49
CA GLU A 36 -2.52 -15.13 7.03
C GLU A 36 -1.17 -14.52 7.42
N LEU A 37 -0.98 -13.21 7.15
CA LEU A 37 0.26 -12.50 7.48
C LEU A 37 0.53 -12.47 8.98
N ILE A 38 -0.48 -12.17 9.80
CA ILE A 38 -0.33 -12.06 11.25
C ILE A 38 -0.10 -13.43 11.88
N ALA A 39 -0.87 -14.43 11.47
CA ALA A 39 -0.71 -15.81 11.94
C ALA A 39 0.71 -16.33 11.65
N ALA A 40 1.21 -16.11 10.42
CA ALA A 40 2.56 -16.46 10.05
C ALA A 40 3.63 -15.72 10.88
N ARG A 41 3.43 -14.42 11.15
CA ARG A 41 4.36 -13.62 11.98
C ARG A 41 4.39 -14.06 13.44
N LEU A 42 3.25 -14.50 13.98
CA LEU A 42 3.11 -14.92 15.37
C LEU A 42 3.33 -16.42 15.59
N GLY A 43 3.45 -17.22 14.52
CA GLY A 43 3.55 -18.67 14.60
C GLY A 43 2.31 -19.32 15.19
N CYS A 44 1.11 -18.87 14.80
CA CYS A 44 -0.17 -19.39 15.27
C CYS A 44 -1.12 -19.72 14.10
N GLU A 45 -2.32 -20.23 14.41
CA GLU A 45 -3.33 -20.51 13.40
C GLU A 45 -4.10 -19.25 13.01
N THR A 46 -4.63 -19.22 11.78
CA THR A 46 -5.44 -18.07 11.31
C THR A 46 -6.75 -17.90 12.07
N THR A 47 -7.25 -18.96 12.70
CA THR A 47 -8.42 -18.96 13.59
C THR A 47 -8.16 -18.24 14.91
N ASP A 48 -6.90 -18.14 15.33
CA ASP A 48 -6.50 -17.46 16.58
C ASP A 48 -6.48 -15.93 16.40
N VAL A 49 -6.50 -15.46 15.15
CA VAL A 49 -6.43 -14.03 14.81
C VAL A 49 -7.82 -13.51 14.43
N ARG A 50 -8.28 -12.50 15.16
CA ARG A 50 -9.49 -11.73 14.85
C ARG A 50 -9.10 -10.42 14.18
N ILE A 51 -9.78 -10.09 13.08
CA ILE A 51 -9.60 -8.83 12.34
C ILE A 51 -10.92 -8.08 12.35
N GLU A 52 -10.90 -6.88 12.92
CA GLU A 52 -12.07 -6.01 13.01
C GLU A 52 -11.79 -4.68 12.33
N ARG A 53 -12.86 -3.99 11.97
CA ARG A 53 -12.75 -2.61 11.51
C ARG A 53 -12.91 -1.71 12.72
N GLU A 54 -12.01 -0.74 12.85
CA GLU A 54 -12.13 0.31 13.87
C GLU A 54 -13.49 1.01 13.75
N ALA A 55 -14.12 1.28 14.89
CA ALA A 55 -15.35 2.07 14.93
C ALA A 55 -15.07 3.48 14.37
N PRO A 56 -15.91 4.00 13.46
CA PRO A 56 -15.73 5.35 12.93
C PRO A 56 -15.88 6.39 14.05
N ARG A 57 -14.93 7.32 14.14
CA ARG A 57 -14.93 8.39 15.16
C ARG A 57 -15.64 9.68 14.70
N GLY A 58 -16.21 9.68 13.49
CA GLY A 58 -16.90 10.83 12.90
C GLY A 58 -16.88 10.81 11.37
N PHE A 59 -17.52 11.81 10.76
CA PHE A 59 -17.53 11.98 9.31
C PHE A 59 -16.11 12.25 8.79
N GLY A 60 -15.72 11.56 7.72
CA GLY A 60 -14.38 11.67 7.11
C GLY A 60 -13.27 10.90 7.84
N TYR A 61 -13.58 10.11 8.88
CA TYR A 61 -12.61 9.27 9.55
C TYR A 61 -12.34 7.97 8.77
N HIS A 62 -11.09 7.74 8.35
CA HIS A 62 -10.69 6.52 7.67
C HIS A 62 -10.47 5.40 8.69
N THR A 63 -11.46 4.51 8.81
CA THR A 63 -11.39 3.34 9.70
C THR A 63 -10.26 2.40 9.26
N ARG A 64 -9.49 1.91 10.22
CA ARG A 64 -8.41 0.94 9.99
C ARG A 64 -8.86 -0.48 10.32
N LEU A 65 -8.07 -1.47 9.89
CA LEU A 65 -8.22 -2.83 10.38
C LEU A 65 -7.38 -2.97 11.65
N ILE A 66 -7.99 -3.54 12.70
CA ILE A 66 -7.37 -3.83 13.98
C ILE A 66 -7.30 -5.35 14.12
N ALA A 67 -6.15 -5.84 14.55
CA ALA A 67 -5.97 -7.25 14.85
C ALA A 67 -5.99 -7.50 16.35
N SER A 68 -6.62 -8.59 16.76
CA SER A 68 -6.57 -9.06 18.14
C SER A 68 -6.35 -10.57 18.20
N ARG A 69 -5.76 -11.01 19.31
CA ARG A 69 -5.58 -12.40 19.69
C ARG A 69 -5.88 -12.53 21.19
N ASP A 70 -6.63 -13.55 21.58
CA ASP A 70 -7.00 -13.78 22.98
C ASP A 70 -7.65 -12.56 23.67
N GLY A 71 -8.43 -11.79 22.89
CA GLY A 71 -9.09 -10.56 23.36
C GLY A 71 -8.18 -9.33 23.49
N GLN A 72 -6.88 -9.43 23.18
CA GLN A 72 -5.93 -8.33 23.24
C GLN A 72 -5.60 -7.81 21.84
N GLU A 73 -5.60 -6.49 21.68
CA GLU A 73 -5.16 -5.84 20.45
C GLU A 73 -3.66 -6.07 20.23
N LEU A 74 -3.30 -6.44 19.00
CA LEU A 74 -1.91 -6.62 18.61
C LEU A 74 -1.32 -5.27 18.19
N PRO A 75 -0.08 -4.94 18.61
CA PRO A 75 0.61 -3.72 18.19
C PRO A 75 1.14 -3.87 16.75
N ILE A 76 0.24 -4.03 15.79
CA ILE A 76 0.53 -4.27 14.37
C ILE A 76 -0.34 -3.34 13.54
N ALA A 77 0.27 -2.54 12.66
CA ALA A 77 -0.46 -1.82 11.63
C ALA A 77 -0.76 -2.75 10.45
N ILE A 78 -1.98 -2.66 9.91
CA ILE A 78 -2.41 -3.36 8.70
C ILE A 78 -2.64 -2.31 7.61
N ILE A 79 -1.81 -2.34 6.57
CA ILE A 79 -1.88 -1.43 5.43
C ILE A 79 -2.43 -2.20 4.24
N THR A 80 -3.39 -1.61 3.52
CA THR A 80 -4.07 -2.29 2.40
C THR A 80 -4.16 -1.39 1.19
N ALA A 81 -3.82 -1.92 0.02
CA ALA A 81 -4.12 -1.30 -1.26
C ALA A 81 -4.90 -2.29 -2.12
N SER A 82 -5.92 -1.83 -2.85
CA SER A 82 -6.74 -2.71 -3.69
C SER A 82 -6.99 -2.05 -5.03
N PHE A 83 -6.87 -2.83 -6.10
CA PHE A 83 -7.22 -2.39 -7.45
C PHE A 83 -7.91 -3.55 -8.16
N ARG A 84 -9.14 -3.31 -8.62
CA ARG A 84 -10.01 -4.33 -9.24
C ARG A 84 -10.09 -5.60 -8.37
N ALA A 85 -9.69 -6.75 -8.92
CA ALA A 85 -9.77 -8.05 -8.26
C ALA A 85 -8.56 -8.36 -7.35
N ALA A 86 -7.55 -7.48 -7.27
CA ALA A 86 -6.35 -7.68 -6.46
C ALA A 86 -6.31 -6.80 -5.21
N THR A 87 -5.63 -7.31 -4.20
CA THR A 87 -5.38 -6.65 -2.92
C THR A 87 -3.97 -6.95 -2.47
N VAL A 88 -3.21 -5.91 -2.13
CA VAL A 88 -1.98 -6.01 -1.34
C VAL A 88 -2.33 -5.72 0.12
N VAL A 89 -1.84 -6.57 1.02
CA VAL A 89 -1.84 -6.29 2.45
C VAL A 89 -0.41 -6.34 2.94
N ALA A 90 -0.02 -5.37 3.77
CA ALA A 90 1.22 -5.38 4.51
C ALA A 90 0.97 -5.23 6.01
N ILE A 91 1.83 -5.84 6.81
CA ILE A 91 1.86 -5.67 8.27
C ILE A 91 3.22 -5.13 8.72
N CYS A 92 3.21 -4.21 9.67
CA CYS A 92 4.41 -3.56 10.18
C CYS A 92 4.21 -3.02 11.61
N ASP A 93 5.26 -2.44 12.17
CA ASP A 93 5.18 -1.65 13.40
C ASP A 93 4.23 -0.45 13.21
N PRO A 94 3.32 -0.16 14.16
CA PRO A 94 2.38 0.96 14.05
C PRO A 94 3.01 2.35 13.93
N ALA A 95 4.24 2.54 14.41
CA ALA A 95 4.97 3.79 14.31
C ALA A 95 5.63 4.00 12.94
N LEU A 96 5.73 2.96 12.09
CA LEU A 96 6.34 3.03 10.78
C LEU A 96 5.36 3.59 9.74
N PRO A 97 5.64 4.75 9.10
CA PRO A 97 4.82 5.22 7.99
C PRO A 97 4.99 4.30 6.79
N VAL A 98 3.90 3.72 6.30
CA VAL A 98 3.89 2.81 5.15
C VAL A 98 2.74 3.15 4.22
N GLY A 99 3.04 3.23 2.93
CA GLY A 99 2.08 3.44 1.86
C GLY A 99 2.25 2.42 0.75
N ILE A 100 1.14 2.05 0.10
CA ILE A 100 1.14 1.05 -0.96
C ILE A 100 0.23 1.54 -2.07
N ASP A 101 0.67 1.39 -3.31
CA ASP A 101 -0.23 1.46 -4.46
C ASP A 101 -0.05 0.24 -5.37
N ILE A 102 -1.14 -0.12 -6.05
CA ILE A 102 -1.21 -1.27 -6.97
C ILE A 102 -2.01 -0.88 -8.20
N ARG A 103 -1.51 -1.26 -9.39
CA ARG A 103 -2.21 -1.13 -10.67
C ARG A 103 -1.94 -2.34 -11.56
N ASP A 104 -2.82 -2.58 -12.53
CA ASP A 104 -2.51 -3.51 -13.64
C ASP A 104 -1.77 -2.78 -14.76
N LEU A 105 -1.31 -3.53 -15.76
CA LEU A 105 -0.60 -3.02 -16.93
C LEU A 105 -1.51 -2.42 -18.00
N SER A 106 -2.82 -2.32 -17.75
CA SER A 106 -3.84 -1.91 -18.71
C SER A 106 -4.67 -0.74 -18.18
N PRO A 107 -4.03 0.41 -17.90
CA PRO A 107 -4.73 1.59 -17.39
C PRO A 107 -5.78 2.07 -18.41
N GLU A 108 -6.93 2.53 -17.91
CA GLU A 108 -7.98 3.07 -18.76
C GLU A 108 -7.60 4.46 -19.28
N PRO A 109 -8.16 4.93 -20.41
CA PRO A 109 -7.84 6.24 -20.97
C PRO A 109 -8.02 7.41 -19.97
N ALA A 110 -8.99 7.30 -19.06
CA ALA A 110 -9.20 8.31 -18.01
C ALA A 110 -8.06 8.30 -16.98
N ASP A 111 -7.56 7.12 -16.60
CA ASP A 111 -6.41 6.97 -15.71
C ASP A 111 -5.16 7.54 -16.39
N ILE A 112 -4.94 7.25 -17.67
CA ILE A 112 -3.80 7.79 -18.43
C ILE A 112 -3.80 9.32 -18.40
N LYS A 113 -4.92 9.96 -18.75
CA LYS A 113 -5.03 11.43 -18.72
C LYS A 113 -4.75 12.01 -17.33
N ARG A 114 -5.23 11.33 -16.28
CA ARG A 114 -4.96 11.73 -14.90
C ARG A 114 -3.49 11.59 -14.56
N MET A 115 -2.86 10.48 -14.93
CA MET A 115 -1.44 10.26 -14.70
C MET A 115 -0.60 11.33 -15.42
N GLN A 116 -0.88 11.60 -16.69
CA GLN A 116 -0.19 12.62 -17.50
C GLN A 116 -0.27 14.01 -16.85
N LYS A 117 -1.49 14.46 -16.52
CA LYS A 117 -1.76 15.77 -15.88
C LYS A 117 -0.91 16.03 -14.64
N HIS A 118 -0.64 14.99 -13.88
CA HIS A 118 0.06 15.08 -12.59
C HIS A 118 1.50 14.54 -12.66
N SER A 119 1.95 14.11 -13.83
CA SER A 119 3.31 13.66 -14.05
C SER A 119 4.27 14.84 -14.28
N ARG A 120 5.55 14.60 -14.04
CA ARG A 120 6.64 15.51 -14.42
C ARG A 120 7.63 14.79 -15.34
N LEU A 121 7.15 13.78 -16.06
CA LEU A 121 7.96 13.01 -16.98
C LEU A 121 8.22 13.82 -18.24
N PHE A 122 9.36 13.56 -18.87
CA PHE A 122 9.71 14.19 -20.14
C PHE A 122 8.89 13.63 -21.30
N ASP A 123 8.74 12.29 -21.34
CA ASP A 123 7.85 11.61 -22.27
C ASP A 123 6.62 11.09 -21.50
N GLU A 124 5.51 11.80 -21.62
CA GLU A 124 4.23 11.44 -20.99
C GLU A 124 3.43 10.40 -21.81
N ASN A 125 3.95 9.97 -22.96
CA ASN A 125 3.33 8.94 -23.81
C ASN A 125 3.94 7.55 -23.61
N ASP A 126 5.06 7.44 -22.88
CA ASP A 126 5.56 6.16 -22.36
C ASP A 126 4.65 5.68 -21.22
N ILE A 127 3.59 4.95 -21.58
CA ILE A 127 2.59 4.44 -20.63
C ILE A 127 3.23 3.54 -19.55
N PRO A 128 4.12 2.59 -19.87
CA PRO A 128 4.85 1.84 -18.85
C PRO A 128 5.60 2.72 -17.84
N ASP A 129 6.31 3.75 -18.29
CA ASP A 129 7.05 4.63 -17.39
C ASP A 129 6.14 5.56 -16.58
N LEU A 130 5.06 6.04 -17.22
CA LEU A 130 4.02 6.82 -16.58
C LEU A 130 3.33 6.05 -15.45
N LEU A 131 3.01 4.78 -15.70
CA LEU A 131 2.42 3.89 -14.70
C LEU A 131 3.38 3.65 -13.53
N ARG A 132 4.64 3.32 -13.82
CA ARG A 132 5.68 3.11 -12.79
C ARG A 132 5.91 4.37 -11.95
N HIS A 133 5.90 5.55 -12.56
CA HIS A 133 5.98 6.83 -11.87
C HIS A 133 4.75 7.05 -10.99
N TRP A 134 3.56 6.84 -11.53
CA TRP A 134 2.30 7.07 -10.83
C TRP A 134 2.17 6.21 -9.57
N VAL A 135 2.43 4.90 -9.67
CA VAL A 135 2.34 3.96 -8.53
C VAL A 135 3.30 4.38 -7.41
N ARG A 136 4.50 4.87 -7.75
CA ARG A 136 5.46 5.41 -6.77
C ARG A 136 4.96 6.67 -6.08
N VAL A 137 4.40 7.60 -6.86
CA VAL A 137 3.82 8.84 -6.32
C VAL A 137 2.65 8.55 -5.38
N GLN A 138 1.74 7.64 -5.76
CA GLN A 138 0.62 7.26 -4.92
C GLN A 138 1.09 6.58 -3.63
N ALA A 139 2.07 5.67 -3.70
CA ALA A 139 2.62 5.04 -2.51
C ALA A 139 3.22 6.06 -1.52
N VAL A 140 3.89 7.12 -2.01
CA VAL A 140 4.38 8.22 -1.16
C VAL A 140 3.24 8.99 -0.48
N LEU A 141 2.17 9.32 -1.23
CA LEU A 141 1.01 10.03 -0.67
C LEU A 141 0.31 9.19 0.42
N GLU A 142 0.17 7.90 0.19
CA GLU A 142 -0.41 6.97 1.17
C GLU A 142 0.48 6.88 2.42
N ALA A 143 1.80 6.82 2.27
CA ALA A 143 2.73 6.78 3.40
C ALA A 143 2.73 8.09 4.21
N ASP A 144 2.52 9.23 3.55
CA ASP A 144 2.41 10.54 4.19
C ASP A 144 1.10 10.73 4.97
N GLY A 145 0.03 10.04 4.55
CA GLY A 145 -1.22 9.93 5.30
C GLY A 145 -2.09 11.19 5.34
N ARG A 146 -1.72 12.27 4.63
CA ARG A 146 -2.58 13.46 4.50
C ARG A 146 -3.73 13.28 3.49
N GLY A 147 -3.77 12.16 2.77
CA GLY A 147 -4.79 11.83 1.79
C GLY A 147 -4.88 12.90 0.68
N VAL A 148 -6.10 13.27 0.30
CA VAL A 148 -6.38 14.21 -0.80
C VAL A 148 -5.91 15.66 -0.56
N ARG A 149 -5.34 15.96 0.62
CA ARG A 149 -4.83 17.30 0.95
C ARG A 149 -3.52 17.64 0.25
N VAL A 150 -2.84 16.64 -0.33
CA VAL A 150 -1.60 16.83 -1.08
C VAL A 150 -1.83 16.36 -2.52
N ALA A 151 -1.59 17.26 -3.48
CA ALA A 151 -1.70 16.95 -4.89
C ALA A 151 -0.51 16.07 -5.35
N PRO A 152 -0.71 15.09 -6.26
CA PRO A 152 0.36 14.18 -6.68
C PRO A 152 1.58 14.88 -7.29
N GLU A 153 1.39 16.01 -7.98
CA GLU A 153 2.46 16.82 -8.57
C GLU A 153 3.38 17.49 -7.53
N HIS A 154 3.03 17.46 -6.24
CA HIS A 154 3.90 17.91 -5.16
C HIS A 154 4.90 16.85 -4.70
N VAL A 155 4.65 15.58 -5.00
CA VAL A 155 5.63 14.52 -4.73
C VAL A 155 6.87 14.74 -5.61
N ARG A 156 8.03 14.53 -5.02
CA ARG A 156 9.32 14.49 -5.70
C ARG A 156 9.89 13.09 -5.56
N LEU A 157 10.49 12.61 -6.62
CA LEU A 157 11.24 11.36 -6.66
C LEU A 157 12.70 11.69 -6.97
N ASP A 158 13.62 10.88 -6.45
CA ASP A 158 15.03 10.96 -6.88
C ASP A 158 15.19 10.38 -8.29
N ALA A 159 16.38 10.55 -8.88
CA ALA A 159 16.65 10.14 -10.27
C ALA A 159 16.38 8.63 -10.50
N GLY A 160 16.72 7.78 -9.52
CA GLY A 160 16.45 6.35 -9.57
C GLY A 160 15.03 5.94 -9.17
N ARG A 161 14.21 6.89 -8.70
CA ARG A 161 12.86 6.66 -8.17
C ARG A 161 12.83 5.59 -7.05
N HIS A 162 13.88 5.58 -6.24
CA HIS A 162 14.03 4.75 -5.05
C HIS A 162 13.70 5.54 -3.78
N LYS A 163 13.61 6.88 -3.87
CA LYS A 163 13.22 7.75 -2.77
C LYS A 163 12.15 8.73 -3.22
N GLY A 164 11.22 9.02 -2.33
CA GLY A 164 10.19 10.03 -2.51
C GLY A 164 10.11 11.00 -1.34
N TRP A 165 9.67 12.23 -1.57
CA TRP A 165 9.40 13.22 -0.52
C TRP A 165 8.40 14.27 -0.99
N ILE A 166 7.83 14.99 -0.02
CA ILE A 166 6.99 16.17 -0.27
C ILE A 166 7.78 17.36 0.31
N PRO A 167 8.08 18.41 -0.49
CA PRO A 167 8.99 19.49 -0.08
C PRO A 167 8.62 20.25 1.18
N ASP A 168 7.36 20.19 1.62
CA ASP A 168 6.86 20.92 2.79
C ASP A 168 7.19 20.25 4.13
N ARG A 169 7.84 19.07 4.13
CA ARG A 169 8.24 18.33 5.33
C ARG A 169 9.63 17.73 5.18
N ASN A 170 10.34 17.62 6.31
CA ASN A 170 11.61 16.88 6.40
C ASN A 170 11.38 15.37 6.58
N MET A 171 10.45 14.78 5.83
CA MET A 171 10.21 13.34 5.79
C MET A 171 10.54 12.81 4.40
N LYS A 172 11.24 11.69 4.35
CA LYS A 172 11.59 10.99 3.11
C LYS A 172 11.07 9.57 3.18
N TYR A 173 10.78 9.00 2.02
CA TYR A 173 10.26 7.65 1.90
C TYR A 173 11.18 6.82 1.02
N SER A 174 11.58 5.64 1.47
CA SER A 174 12.23 4.63 0.64
C SER A 174 11.17 3.87 -0.14
N LEU A 175 11.42 3.62 -1.42
CA LEU A 175 10.50 2.99 -2.36
C LEU A 175 11.05 1.63 -2.80
N VAL A 176 10.24 0.59 -2.64
CA VAL A 176 10.52 -0.76 -3.15
C VAL A 176 9.51 -1.10 -4.23
N ASP A 177 10.02 -1.57 -5.36
CA ASP A 177 9.21 -2.20 -6.40
C ASP A 177 8.88 -3.62 -5.96
N ALA A 178 7.62 -3.85 -5.64
CA ALA A 178 7.10 -5.13 -5.18
C ALA A 178 6.22 -5.79 -6.25
N SER A 179 6.40 -5.39 -7.52
CA SER A 179 5.59 -5.87 -8.63
C SER A 179 5.66 -7.39 -8.76
N ARG A 180 4.51 -8.02 -8.99
CA ARG A 180 4.37 -9.48 -9.00
C ARG A 180 3.15 -9.88 -9.83
N ASP A 181 3.25 -10.97 -10.58
CA ASP A 181 2.14 -11.58 -11.31
C ASP A 181 1.32 -10.61 -12.18
N GLY A 182 1.99 -9.70 -12.89
CA GLY A 182 1.37 -8.72 -13.78
C GLY A 182 0.79 -7.48 -13.08
N TRP A 183 1.00 -7.35 -11.77
CA TRP A 183 0.64 -6.16 -11.00
C TRP A 183 1.85 -5.26 -10.78
N VAL A 184 1.69 -3.96 -11.06
CA VAL A 184 2.67 -2.94 -10.73
C VAL A 184 2.41 -2.47 -9.30
N ILE A 185 3.36 -2.72 -8.40
CA ILE A 185 3.19 -2.48 -6.96
C ILE A 185 4.39 -1.68 -6.45
N THR A 186 4.13 -0.62 -5.68
CA THR A 186 5.18 0.06 -4.91
C THR A 186 4.81 0.10 -3.45
N ILE A 187 5.80 -0.22 -2.60
CA ILE A 187 5.72 -0.03 -1.14
C ILE A 187 6.64 1.14 -0.79
N ALA A 188 6.07 2.18 -0.18
CA ALA A 188 6.78 3.33 0.36
C ALA A 188 6.90 3.21 1.88
N THR A 189 8.08 3.52 2.42
CA THR A 189 8.38 3.40 3.86
C THR A 189 9.09 4.63 4.38
N GLY A 190 8.61 5.18 5.50
CA GLY A 190 9.21 6.36 6.13
C GLY A 190 10.65 6.11 6.55
N ILE A 191 11.56 6.99 6.13
CA ILE A 191 12.93 7.05 6.62
C ILE A 191 12.90 8.04 7.79
N LEU A 192 12.87 7.51 9.01
CA LEU A 192 12.93 8.35 10.20
C LEU A 192 14.20 9.21 10.15
N PRO A 193 14.10 10.53 10.35
CA PRO A 193 15.27 11.38 10.47
C PRO A 193 16.16 10.81 11.57
N THR A 194 17.43 10.56 11.24
CA THR A 194 18.42 10.24 12.28
C THR A 194 18.55 11.50 13.14
N ALA A 195 18.40 11.33 14.46
CA ALA A 195 18.50 12.41 15.43
C ALA A 195 19.87 13.09 15.41
#